data_AF-A0A962W6E3-F1
#
_entry.id   AF-A0A962W6E3-F1
#
_cell.length_a   1.000
_cell.length_b   1.000
_cell.length_c   1.000
_cell.angle_alpha   90.00
_cell.angle_beta   90.00
_cell.angle_gamma   90.00
#
_symmetry.space_group_name_H-M   'P 1'
#
loop_
_entity.id
_entity.type
_entity.pdbx_description
1 polymer ?
#
loop_
_entity_poly.entity_id
_entity_poly.type
_entity_poly.pdbx_seq_one_letter_code
_entity_poly.pdbx_strand_id
1 'polypeptide(L)' 'MEFSQAPEQELVAQVLTLSGAVNAEGGLRLQGRSYSLELLVEGEGALDERLRQALSLVARPAGSGYRLKMEGELQGPPG' A
#
# COMPACT_ATOMS: atom_id res chain seq x y z
N MET A 1 -19.45 5.17 5.63
CA MET A 1 -19.54 4.03 4.70
C MET A 1 -19.15 2.79 5.48
N GLU A 2 -20.05 1.84 5.63
CA GLU A 2 -19.76 0.54 6.25
C GLU A 2 -19.37 -0.44 5.15
N PHE A 3 -18.16 -1.01 5.26
CA PHE A 3 -17.67 -2.02 4.34
C PHE A 3 -18.17 -3.39 4.83
N SER A 4 -19.27 -3.89 4.27
CA SER A 4 -19.70 -5.27 4.50
C SER A 4 -19.13 -6.18 3.41
N GLN A 5 -18.20 -7.04 3.78
CA GLN A 5 -17.66 -8.07 2.91
C GLN A 5 -17.99 -9.45 3.47
N ALA A 6 -18.46 -10.37 2.62
CA ALA A 6 -18.66 -11.75 3.01
C ALA A 6 -17.29 -12.39 3.34
N PRO A 7 -17.16 -13.15 4.44
CA PRO A 7 -15.88 -13.63 4.98
C PRO A 7 -15.05 -14.53 4.03
N GLU A 8 -15.65 -15.00 2.92
CA GLU A 8 -15.04 -15.96 1.99
C GLU A 8 -14.73 -15.35 0.61
N GLN A 9 -15.03 -14.07 0.38
CA GLN A 9 -14.74 -13.42 -0.90
C GLN A 9 -13.44 -12.62 -0.82
N GLU A 10 -12.59 -12.80 -1.83
CA GLU A 10 -11.39 -11.98 -2.01
C GLU A 10 -11.79 -10.50 -2.08
N LEU A 11 -11.20 -9.66 -1.22
CA LEU A 11 -11.25 -8.21 -1.41
C LEU A 11 -10.20 -7.86 -2.44
N VAL A 12 -10.61 -7.18 -3.50
CA VAL A 12 -9.69 -6.50 -4.40
C VAL A 12 -10.01 -5.02 -4.33
N ALA A 13 -9.02 -4.21 -3.96
CA ALA A 13 -9.17 -2.78 -3.81
C ALA A 13 -8.03 -2.03 -4.50
N GLN A 14 -8.32 -0.79 -4.88
CA GLN A 14 -7.33 0.13 -5.44
C GLN A 14 -6.95 1.16 -4.37
N VAL A 15 -5.65 1.47 -4.32
CA VAL A 15 -5.11 2.58 -3.54
C VAL A 15 -4.78 3.70 -4.52
N LEU A 16 -5.27 4.92 -4.22
CA LEU A 16 -5.02 6.12 -4.99
C LEU A 16 -4.90 7.32 -4.04
N THR A 17 -3.82 8.08 -4.14
CA THR A 17 -3.75 9.40 -3.48
C THR A 17 -4.70 10.36 -4.17
N LEU A 18 -5.60 10.99 -3.40
CA LEU A 18 -6.57 11.95 -3.95
C LEU A 18 -6.04 13.38 -4.01
N SER A 19 -5.10 13.73 -3.12
CA SER A 19 -4.55 15.08 -2.99
C SER A 19 -3.14 15.05 -2.38
N GLY A 20 -2.32 16.02 -2.75
CA GLY A 20 -0.97 16.19 -2.22
C GLY A 20 0.09 16.07 -3.31
N ALA A 21 1.35 16.28 -2.91
CA ALA A 21 2.47 16.27 -3.84
C ALA A 21 3.09 14.86 -4.05
N VAL A 22 2.70 13.89 -3.21
CA VAL A 22 3.14 12.49 -3.29
C VAL A 22 1.97 11.63 -3.75
N ASN A 23 2.17 10.90 -4.85
CA ASN A 23 1.22 9.95 -5.39
C ASN A 23 1.58 8.53 -4.94
N ALA A 24 0.59 7.81 -4.43
CA ALA A 24 0.66 6.38 -4.22
C ALA A 24 -0.48 5.73 -4.99
N GLU A 25 -0.13 4.82 -5.89
CA GLU A 25 -1.09 4.09 -6.71
C GLU A 25 -0.79 2.60 -6.66
N GLY A 26 -1.82 1.77 -6.55
CA GLY A 26 -1.69 0.34 -6.74
C GLY A 26 -2.86 -0.47 -6.22
N GLY A 27 -2.59 -1.73 -5.89
CA GLY A 27 -3.61 -2.70 -5.54
C GLY A 27 -3.40 -3.33 -4.16
N LEU A 28 -4.51 -3.60 -3.49
CA LEU A 28 -4.61 -4.43 -2.31
C LEU A 28 -5.46 -5.66 -2.65
N ARG A 29 -5.01 -6.83 -2.21
CA ARG A 29 -5.85 -8.02 -2.12
C ARG A 29 -5.91 -8.51 -0.68
N LEU A 30 -7.07 -8.95 -0.23
CA LEU A 30 -7.26 -9.64 1.04
C LEU A 30 -8.07 -10.91 0.80
N GLN A 31 -7.50 -12.06 1.16
CA GLN A 31 -8.18 -13.36 1.10
C GLN A 31 -8.19 -13.96 2.51
N GLY A 32 -9.37 -13.96 3.14
CA GLY A 32 -9.49 -14.28 4.55
C GLY A 32 -8.68 -13.30 5.41
N ARG A 33 -7.50 -13.74 5.88
CA ARG A 33 -6.58 -12.92 6.69
C ARG A 33 -5.27 -12.60 5.97
N SER A 34 -4.98 -13.27 4.86
CA SER A 34 -3.77 -13.02 4.07
C SER A 34 -3.97 -11.80 3.19
N TYR A 35 -3.07 -10.83 3.27
CA TYR A 35 -3.09 -9.64 2.43
C TYR A 35 -1.86 -9.55 1.55
N SER A 36 -2.03 -8.97 0.37
CA SER A 36 -0.94 -8.55 -0.51
C SER A 36 -1.18 -7.13 -0.99
N LEU A 37 -0.17 -6.29 -0.92
CA LEU A 37 -0.18 -4.90 -1.37
C LEU A 37 0.98 -4.67 -2.33
N GLU A 38 0.70 -4.07 -3.47
CA GLU A 38 1.72 -3.57 -4.39
C GLU A 38 1.39 -2.13 -4.76
N LEU A 39 2.28 -1.19 -4.41
CA LEU A 39 2.14 0.24 -4.68
C LEU A 39 3.36 0.78 -5.43
N LEU A 40 3.11 1.75 -6.31
CA LEU A 40 4.08 2.68 -6.83
C LEU A 40 3.91 4.01 -6.09
N VAL A 41 5.00 4.50 -5.49
CA VAL A 41 5.05 5.77 -4.76
C VAL A 41 5.96 6.73 -5.50
N GLU A 42 5.41 7.84 -5.96
CA GLU A 42 6.08 8.84 -6.79
C GLU A 42 5.77 10.25 -6.30
N GLY A 43 6.58 11.23 -6.71
CA GLY A 43 6.38 12.63 -6.35
C GLY A 43 7.55 13.45 -6.87
N GLU A 44 7.37 14.08 -8.03
CA GLU A 44 8.40 14.93 -8.65
C GLU A 44 8.77 16.09 -7.71
N GLY A 45 9.97 16.02 -7.12
CA GLY A 45 10.45 16.99 -6.13
C GLY A 45 9.75 16.93 -4.76
N ALA A 46 8.71 16.10 -4.59
CA ALA A 46 7.89 16.01 -3.40
C ALA A 46 8.29 14.89 -2.43
N LEU A 47 9.05 13.91 -2.91
CA LEU A 47 9.70 12.93 -2.04
C LEU A 47 10.86 13.63 -1.32
N ASP A 48 10.59 14.18 -0.14
CA ASP A 48 11.62 14.75 0.71
C ASP A 48 12.63 13.69 1.20
N GLU A 49 13.76 14.13 1.74
CA GLU A 49 14.84 13.23 2.16
C GLU A 49 14.39 12.21 3.21
N ARG A 50 13.55 12.63 4.15
CA ARG A 50 13.06 11.77 5.24
C ARG A 50 12.16 10.66 4.70
N LEU A 51 11.26 10.99 3.78
CA LEU A 51 10.37 10.03 3.14
C LEU A 51 11.19 9.06 2.25
N ARG A 52 12.17 9.56 1.51
CA ARG A 52 13.09 8.70 0.73
C ARG A 52 13.85 7.72 1.62
N GLN A 53 14.35 8.18 2.76
CA GLN A 53 15.03 7.32 3.74
C GLN A 53 14.08 6.25 4.26
N ALA A 54 12.86 6.61 4.66
CA ALA A 54 11.87 5.63 5.12
C ALA A 54 11.52 4.60 4.04
N LEU A 55 11.25 5.05 2.81
CA LEU A 55 10.94 4.16 1.68
C LEU A 55 12.12 3.25 1.33
N SER A 56 13.37 3.71 1.47
CA SER A 56 14.55 2.88 1.19
C SER A 56 14.68 1.64 2.09
N LEU A 57 14.02 1.65 3.25
CA LEU A 57 14.05 0.52 4.19
C LEU A 57 13.06 -0.59 3.79
N VAL A 58 11.97 -0.25 3.10
CA VAL A 58 10.82 -1.15 2.89
C VAL A 58 10.40 -1.31 1.43
N ALA A 59 10.92 -0.47 0.53
CA ALA A 59 10.56 -0.43 -0.88
C ALA A 59 11.82 -0.49 -1.75
N ARG A 60 11.63 -0.84 -3.03
CA ARG A 60 12.72 -0.84 -4.02
C ARG A 60 12.61 0.40 -4.91
N PRO A 61 13.72 1.07 -5.26
CA PRO A 61 13.69 2.14 -6.26
C PRO A 61 13.07 1.65 -7.58
N ALA A 62 12.22 2.47 -8.19
CA ALA A 62 11.59 2.19 -9.48
C ALA A 62 11.40 3.51 -10.24
N GLY A 63 12.21 3.75 -11.27
CA GLY A 63 12.19 5.03 -12.01
C GLY A 63 12.53 6.21 -11.09
N SER A 64 11.65 7.22 -11.05
CA SER A 64 11.77 8.39 -10.18
C SER A 64 11.17 8.19 -8.77
N GLY A 65 10.58 7.03 -8.49
CA GLY A 65 9.90 6.71 -7.24
C GLY A 65 10.34 5.38 -6.62
N TYR A 66 9.41 4.76 -5.89
CA TYR A 66 9.62 3.53 -5.13
C TYR A 66 8.47 2.56 -5.35
N ARG A 67 8.80 1.29 -5.57
CA ARG A 67 7.84 0.18 -5.56
C ARG A 67 7.83 -0.49 -4.20
N LEU A 68 6.70 -0.40 -3.52
CA LEU A 68 6.42 -1.08 -2.25
C LEU A 68 5.67 -2.37 -2.52
N LYS A 69 6.17 -3.48 -1.98
CA LYS A 69 5.47 -4.77 -1.96
C LYS A 69 5.41 -5.25 -0.53
N MET A 70 4.22 -5.53 -0.04
CA MET A 70 4.00 -6.05 1.31
C MET A 70 3.04 -7.23 1.25
N GLU A 71 3.37 -8.28 1.98
CA GLU A 71 2.54 -9.48 2.13
C GLU A 71 2.55 -9.85 3.60
N GLY A 72 1.42 -10.33 4.11
CA GLY A 72 1.33 -10.74 5.50
C GLY A 72 -0.06 -11.19 5.90
N GLU A 73 -0.27 -11.36 7.20
CA GLU A 73 -1.56 -11.75 7.75
C GLU A 73 -2.07 -10.71 8.74
N LEU A 74 -3.37 -10.39 8.68
CA LEU A 74 -4.03 -9.58 9.68
C LEU A 74 -4.16 -10.37 10.98
N GLN A 75 -3.51 -9.88 12.03
CA GLN A 75 -3.72 -10.37 13.38
C GLN A 75 -5.03 -9.76 13.91
N GLY A 76 -5.98 -10.62 14.30
CA GLY A 76 -7.15 -10.17 15.05
C GLY A 76 -6.74 -9.69 16.45
N PRO A 77 -7.59 -8.93 17.15
CA PRO A 77 -7.34 -8.63 18.56
C PRO A 77 -7.15 -9.94 19.34
N PRO A 78 -6.26 -10.00 20.34
CA PRO A 78 -6.21 -11.14 21.24
C PRO A 78 -7.60 -11.34 21.85
N GLY A 79 -8.14 -12.55 21.69
CA GLY A 79 -9.46 -12.93 22.21
C GLY A 79 -9.50 -13.05 23.72
#